data_AF-A0A554V9Y4-F1
#
_entry.id   AF-A0A554V9Y4-F1
#
_cell.length_a   1.000
_cell.length_b   1.000
_cell.length_c   1.000
_cell.angle_alpha   90.00
_cell.angle_beta   90.00
_cell.angle_gamma   90.00
#
_symmetry.space_group_name_H-M   'P 1'
#
loop_
_entity.id
_entity.type
_entity.pdbx_description
1 polymer ?
#
loop_
_entity_poly.entity_id
_entity_poly.type
_entity_poly.pdbx_seq_one_letter_code
_entity_poly.pdbx_strand_id
1 'polypeptide(L)'
;MVKDYPKDKKITEPLKQQILKIVEKYHNQVDFVTISSSLRFGMNYDNSFDELKKGTYYNCVRKNDYITPEGYLDGLEVVKMDYRKLYDKYKGIDNVVFIVDPPYLQTVSYTYKNYWNLTDYLDVLDVIKSNRYFFFTSNKSSLLELFQWFEDRTSHANPFNGATQVSQKKNITYQSTYTDIMLFK
;
A
#
# COMPACT_ATOMS: atom_id res chain seq x y z
N MET A 1 11.01 23.29 -13.29
CA MET A 1 11.95 23.95 -12.36
C MET A 1 13.16 23.10 -12.01
N VAL A 2 13.02 21.80 -11.76
CA VAL A 2 14.17 20.91 -11.47
C VAL A 2 14.73 20.18 -12.72
N LYS A 3 14.37 20.64 -13.92
CA LYS A 3 14.70 19.97 -15.20
C LYS A 3 16.22 19.82 -15.37
N ASP A 4 16.94 20.90 -15.09
CA ASP A 4 18.38 21.02 -15.27
C ASP A 4 19.18 20.63 -14.02
N TYR A 5 18.50 20.24 -12.94
CA TYR A 5 19.15 19.70 -11.76
C TYR A 5 19.52 18.22 -11.97
N PRO A 6 20.67 17.74 -11.47
CA PRO A 6 21.02 16.33 -11.54
C PRO A 6 19.97 15.47 -10.83
N LYS A 7 19.65 14.31 -11.42
CA LYS A 7 18.71 13.34 -10.83
C LYS A 7 19.28 12.76 -9.53
N ASP A 8 18.41 12.50 -8.56
CA ASP A 8 18.71 11.88 -7.27
C ASP A 8 19.75 12.66 -6.43
N LYS A 9 19.95 13.94 -6.75
CA LYS A 9 20.82 14.85 -5.98
C LYS A 9 20.00 15.79 -5.10
N LYS A 10 20.61 16.17 -3.99
CA LYS A 10 20.03 17.10 -3.02
C LYS A 10 19.76 18.45 -3.70
N ILE A 11 18.55 18.96 -3.52
CA ILE A 11 18.17 20.31 -3.95
C ILE A 11 18.53 21.27 -2.80
N THR A 12 19.32 22.29 -3.13
CA THR A 12 19.78 23.32 -2.20
C THR A 12 19.07 24.64 -2.45
N GLU A 13 19.31 25.62 -1.58
CA GLU A 13 18.86 26.99 -1.84
C GLU A 13 19.58 27.59 -3.06
N PRO A 14 18.93 28.53 -3.80
CA PRO A 14 17.61 29.12 -3.55
C PRO A 14 16.43 28.32 -4.15
N LEU A 15 16.71 27.21 -4.84
CA LEU A 15 15.70 26.46 -5.59
C LEU A 15 14.64 25.84 -4.67
N LYS A 16 15.04 25.38 -3.47
CA LYS A 16 14.10 24.88 -2.46
C LYS A 16 13.06 25.95 -2.09
N GLN A 17 13.49 27.19 -1.79
CA GLN A 17 12.54 28.28 -1.52
C GLN A 17 11.59 28.55 -2.69
N GLN A 18 12.06 28.48 -3.93
CA GLN A 18 11.21 28.72 -5.10
C GLN A 18 10.14 27.63 -5.25
N ILE A 19 10.48 26.36 -5.00
CA ILE A 19 9.53 25.25 -5.01
C ILE A 19 8.48 25.46 -3.90
N LEU A 20 8.92 25.79 -2.69
CA LEU A 20 8.02 26.04 -1.55
C LEU A 20 7.01 27.14 -1.85
N LYS A 21 7.44 28.26 -2.46
CA LYS A 21 6.54 29.36 -2.84
C LYS A 21 5.44 28.92 -3.81
N ILE A 22 5.76 28.02 -4.74
CA ILE A 22 4.78 27.51 -5.70
C ILE A 22 3.82 26.56 -5.01
N VAL A 23 4.33 25.65 -4.18
CA VAL A 23 3.47 24.74 -3.42
C VAL A 23 2.53 25.52 -2.50
N GLU A 24 3.01 26.58 -1.85
CA GLU A 24 2.19 27.47 -1.01
C GLU A 24 1.09 28.14 -1.82
N LYS A 25 1.41 28.66 -3.01
CA LYS A 25 0.43 29.28 -3.91
C LYS A 25 -0.71 28.33 -4.28
N TYR A 26 -0.41 27.03 -4.44
CA TYR A 26 -1.39 26.01 -4.81
C TYR A 26 -1.76 25.09 -3.64
N HIS A 27 -1.58 25.54 -2.39
CA HIS A 27 -1.70 24.70 -1.19
C HIS A 27 -2.96 23.80 -1.18
N ASN A 28 -4.12 24.35 -1.53
CA ASN A 28 -5.40 23.63 -1.50
C ASN A 28 -5.62 22.67 -2.67
N GLN A 29 -4.68 22.60 -3.61
CA GLN A 29 -4.70 21.73 -4.80
C GLN A 29 -3.55 20.72 -4.79
N VAL A 30 -2.73 20.71 -3.73
CA VAL A 30 -1.55 19.87 -3.65
C VAL A 30 -1.83 18.66 -2.76
N ASP A 31 -1.65 17.48 -3.33
CA ASP A 31 -1.50 16.25 -2.56
C ASP A 31 -0.03 16.11 -2.10
N PHE A 32 0.21 16.34 -0.80
CA PHE A 32 1.56 16.37 -0.24
C PHE A 32 2.27 15.02 -0.32
N VAL A 33 1.52 13.92 -0.27
CA VAL A 33 2.06 12.56 -0.42
C VAL A 33 2.60 12.36 -1.84
N THR A 34 1.82 12.76 -2.85
CA THR A 34 2.20 12.66 -4.26
C THR A 34 3.42 13.51 -4.57
N ILE A 35 3.44 14.78 -4.16
CA ILE A 35 4.59 15.66 -4.45
C ILE A 35 5.86 15.21 -3.70
N SER A 36 5.71 14.57 -2.54
CA SER A 36 6.84 14.00 -1.80
C SER A 36 7.62 12.97 -2.61
N SER A 37 6.94 12.14 -3.43
CA SER A 37 7.61 11.17 -4.30
C SER A 37 8.59 11.79 -5.31
N SER A 38 8.36 13.06 -5.66
CA SER A 38 9.18 13.83 -6.60
C SER A 38 10.27 14.66 -5.93
N LEU A 39 10.09 14.99 -4.65
CA LEU A 39 10.94 15.93 -3.91
C LEU A 39 11.70 15.30 -2.75
N ARG A 40 11.35 14.10 -2.30
CA ARG A 40 11.96 13.41 -1.17
C ARG A 40 12.68 12.16 -1.62
N PHE A 41 13.64 11.74 -0.80
CA PHE A 41 14.18 10.39 -0.91
C PHE A 41 13.06 9.38 -0.62
N GLY A 42 13.05 8.24 -1.32
CA GLY A 42 11.97 7.26 -1.25
C GLY A 42 11.57 6.89 0.18
N MET A 43 10.30 6.56 0.38
CA MET A 43 9.67 6.24 1.68
C MET A 43 9.53 7.42 2.66
N ASN A 44 9.89 8.64 2.29
CA ASN A 44 9.59 9.84 3.07
C ASN A 44 8.41 10.58 2.44
N TYR A 45 7.30 10.68 3.16
CA TYR A 45 6.08 11.35 2.72
C TYR A 45 5.72 12.45 3.71
N ASP A 46 5.47 13.65 3.18
CA ASP A 46 4.91 14.75 3.91
C ASP A 46 3.38 14.72 3.77
N ASN A 47 2.66 14.95 4.87
CA ASN A 47 1.20 15.03 4.90
C ASN A 47 0.69 16.48 5.04
N SER A 48 1.60 17.44 5.19
CA SER A 48 1.29 18.85 5.34
C SER A 48 2.36 19.73 4.73
N PHE A 49 2.01 20.99 4.48
CA PHE A 49 2.95 21.98 4.01
C PHE A 49 4.08 22.26 5.02
N ASP A 50 3.81 22.16 6.33
CA ASP A 50 4.81 22.38 7.37
C ASP A 50 5.85 21.26 7.43
N GLU A 51 5.42 20.00 7.25
CA GLU A 51 6.34 18.86 7.08
C GLU A 51 7.20 19.06 5.83
N LEU A 52 6.58 19.47 4.73
CA LEU A 52 7.23 19.75 3.46
C LEU A 52 8.28 20.88 3.57
N LYS A 53 8.06 21.92 4.39
CA LYS A 53 9.05 22.99 4.63
C LYS A 53 10.32 22.48 5.30
N LYS A 54 10.16 21.64 6.32
CA LYS A 54 11.25 21.25 7.23
C LYS A 54 12.27 20.32 6.58
N GLY A 55 11.85 19.46 5.66
CA GLY A 55 12.70 18.35 5.28
C GLY A 55 13.63 18.60 4.08
N THR A 56 14.49 17.61 3.84
CA THR A 56 15.54 17.67 2.81
C THR A 56 15.00 17.25 1.45
N TYR A 57 15.33 18.04 0.41
CA TYR A 57 14.82 17.80 -0.94
C TYR A 57 15.84 17.10 -1.81
N TYR A 58 15.36 16.25 -2.70
CA TYR A 58 16.11 15.56 -3.74
C TYR A 58 15.36 15.67 -5.06
N ASN A 59 16.08 15.74 -6.17
CA ASN A 59 15.45 15.71 -7.49
C ASN A 59 15.08 14.27 -7.89
N CYS A 60 13.92 13.81 -7.41
CA CYS A 60 13.39 12.47 -7.69
C CYS A 60 12.30 12.50 -8.78
N VAL A 61 12.17 13.60 -9.51
CA VAL A 61 11.19 13.74 -10.60
C VAL A 61 11.45 12.70 -11.68
N ARG A 62 10.42 11.90 -11.99
CA ARG A 62 10.45 10.98 -13.13
C ARG A 62 10.51 11.78 -14.43
N LYS A 63 11.51 11.48 -15.26
CA LYS A 63 11.72 12.11 -16.57
C LYS A 63 11.22 11.27 -17.75
N ASN A 64 10.88 10.00 -17.49
CA ASN A 64 10.35 9.12 -18.51
C ASN A 64 8.85 9.35 -18.63
N ASP A 65 8.36 9.33 -19.86
CA ASP A 65 6.93 9.32 -20.11
C ASP A 65 6.30 8.08 -19.48
N TYR A 66 5.04 8.22 -19.07
CA TYR A 66 4.23 7.06 -18.78
C TYR A 66 4.00 6.34 -20.10
N ILE A 67 4.66 5.20 -20.29
CA ILE A 67 4.25 4.27 -21.34
C ILE A 67 2.80 3.95 -21.02
N THR A 68 1.90 4.33 -21.92
CA THR A 68 0.50 3.94 -21.85
C THR A 68 0.42 2.66 -22.67
N PRO A 69 0.60 1.47 -22.07
CA PRO A 69 0.47 0.24 -22.81
C PRO A 69 -0.96 0.16 -23.36
N GLU A 70 -1.11 0.24 -24.69
CA GLU A 70 -2.43 0.14 -25.31
C GLU A 70 -3.09 -1.17 -24.87
N GLY A 71 -4.33 -1.06 -24.40
CA GLY A 71 -5.15 -2.20 -23.97
C GLY A 71 -4.78 -2.87 -22.64
N TYR A 72 -3.79 -2.37 -21.88
CA TYR A 72 -3.39 -3.01 -20.61
C TYR A 72 -4.50 -3.10 -19.56
N LEU A 73 -5.43 -2.14 -19.59
CA LEU A 73 -6.59 -2.10 -18.69
C LEU A 73 -7.89 -2.52 -19.40
N ASP A 74 -7.82 -3.09 -20.61
CA ASP A 74 -9.02 -3.54 -21.31
C ASP A 74 -9.72 -4.64 -20.51
N GLY A 75 -11.03 -4.48 -20.32
CA GLY A 75 -11.83 -5.37 -19.48
C GLY A 75 -11.74 -5.09 -17.97
N LEU A 76 -10.95 -4.10 -17.52
CA LEU A 76 -10.93 -3.69 -16.12
C LEU A 76 -12.16 -2.84 -15.77
N GLU A 77 -12.96 -3.32 -14.82
CA GLU A 77 -14.00 -2.54 -14.17
C GLU A 77 -13.50 -2.00 -12.83
N VAL A 78 -13.43 -0.67 -12.67
CA VAL A 78 -13.08 -0.03 -11.39
C VAL A 78 -14.35 0.44 -10.70
N VAL A 79 -14.57 -0.04 -9.47
CA VAL A 79 -15.75 0.30 -8.66
C VAL A 79 -15.36 0.95 -7.34
N LYS A 80 -16.21 1.86 -6.86
CA LYS A 80 -16.13 2.41 -5.50
C LYS A 80 -17.20 1.75 -4.63
N MET A 81 -16.83 0.67 -3.94
CA MET A 81 -17.77 -0.17 -3.18
C MET A 81 -17.11 -0.75 -1.93
N ASP A 82 -17.92 -1.02 -0.90
CA ASP A 82 -17.47 -1.86 0.22
C ASP A 82 -17.14 -3.27 -0.28
N TYR A 83 -15.98 -3.80 0.11
CA TYR A 83 -15.48 -5.08 -0.37
C TYR A 83 -16.42 -6.26 -0.04
N ARG A 84 -17.18 -6.18 1.06
CA ARG A 84 -18.13 -7.24 1.45
C ARG A 84 -19.27 -7.36 0.44
N LYS A 85 -19.79 -6.20 -0.03
CA LYS A 85 -20.82 -6.16 -1.08
C LYS A 85 -20.29 -6.69 -2.41
N LEU A 86 -19.02 -6.37 -2.73
CA LEU A 86 -18.37 -6.88 -3.92
C LEU A 86 -18.20 -8.41 -3.84
N TYR A 87 -17.73 -8.92 -2.72
CA TYR A 87 -17.61 -10.36 -2.46
C TYR A 87 -18.96 -11.07 -2.58
N ASP A 88 -20.02 -10.55 -1.95
CA ASP A 88 -21.36 -11.14 -2.00
C ASP A 88 -21.91 -11.28 -3.42
N LYS A 89 -21.56 -10.36 -4.33
CA LYS A 89 -21.97 -10.40 -5.75
C LYS A 89 -21.33 -11.57 -6.50
N TYR A 90 -20.11 -11.97 -6.15
CA TYR A 90 -19.30 -12.89 -6.96
C TYR A 90 -18.98 -14.23 -6.28
N LYS A 91 -19.17 -14.37 -4.95
CA LYS A 91 -18.74 -15.55 -4.17
C LYS A 91 -19.30 -16.89 -4.65
N GLY A 92 -20.49 -16.88 -5.25
CA GLY A 92 -21.18 -18.08 -5.75
C GLY A 92 -20.95 -18.37 -7.25
N ILE A 93 -20.10 -17.61 -7.94
CA ILE A 93 -19.92 -17.74 -9.38
C ILE A 93 -18.73 -18.65 -9.68
N ASP A 94 -18.94 -19.66 -10.52
CA ASP A 94 -17.87 -20.53 -11.01
C ASP A 94 -16.83 -19.72 -11.81
N ASN A 95 -15.56 -20.14 -11.78
CA ASN A 95 -14.42 -19.44 -12.40
C ASN A 95 -14.08 -18.03 -11.85
N VAL A 96 -14.61 -17.60 -10.71
CA VAL A 96 -14.14 -16.42 -9.98
C VAL A 96 -13.00 -16.78 -9.03
N VAL A 97 -11.96 -15.94 -8.99
CA VAL A 97 -10.87 -15.97 -8.01
C VAL A 97 -10.79 -14.61 -7.33
N PHE A 98 -10.62 -14.60 -6.00
CA PHE A 98 -10.48 -13.37 -5.23
C PHE A 98 -9.02 -13.05 -4.97
N ILE A 99 -8.59 -11.84 -5.34
CA ILE A 99 -7.29 -11.28 -4.96
C ILE A 99 -7.54 -10.31 -3.80
N VAL A 100 -7.01 -10.64 -2.63
CA VAL A 100 -7.31 -9.97 -1.36
C VAL A 100 -6.02 -9.40 -0.77
N ASP A 101 -5.88 -8.08 -0.82
CA ASP A 101 -4.72 -7.33 -0.31
C ASP A 101 -5.19 -6.23 0.67
N PRO A 102 -5.55 -6.61 1.91
CA PRO A 102 -6.12 -5.68 2.88
C PRO A 102 -5.02 -4.83 3.54
N PRO A 103 -5.37 -3.67 4.12
CA PRO A 103 -4.43 -2.91 4.94
C PRO A 103 -3.86 -3.76 6.09
N TYR A 104 -2.54 -3.92 6.17
CA TYR A 104 -1.90 -4.78 7.17
C TYR A 104 -2.03 -4.22 8.58
N LEU A 105 -2.48 -5.08 9.52
CA LEU A 105 -2.51 -4.78 10.94
C LEU A 105 -1.13 -4.25 11.40
N GLN A 106 -1.13 -3.18 12.20
CA GLN A 106 0.07 -2.55 12.76
C GLN A 106 1.00 -1.81 11.79
N THR A 107 0.68 -1.69 10.50
CA THR A 107 1.40 -0.72 9.66
C THR A 107 0.92 0.68 10.01
N VAL A 108 1.84 1.58 10.37
CA VAL A 108 1.47 2.98 10.60
C VAL A 108 1.01 3.53 9.25
N SER A 109 -0.31 3.64 9.08
CA SER A 109 -0.93 4.11 7.87
C SER A 109 -0.87 5.64 7.81
N TYR A 110 0.35 6.21 7.77
CA TYR A 110 0.56 7.66 7.74
C TYR A 110 -0.23 8.36 6.62
N THR A 111 -0.53 7.64 5.54
CA THR A 111 -1.26 8.13 4.36
C THR A 111 -2.77 7.84 4.37
N TYR A 112 -3.27 6.95 5.25
CA TYR A 112 -4.69 6.66 5.35
C TYR A 112 -5.27 7.30 6.62
N LYS A 113 -6.25 8.20 6.43
CA LYS A 113 -6.97 8.85 7.55
C LYS A 113 -7.94 7.93 8.29
N ASN A 114 -8.23 6.75 7.74
CA ASN A 114 -9.17 5.80 8.31
C ASN A 114 -8.43 4.77 9.19
N TYR A 115 -8.86 4.65 10.44
CA TYR A 115 -8.33 3.68 11.38
C TYR A 115 -8.84 2.28 11.01
N TRP A 116 -7.95 1.43 10.49
CA TRP A 116 -8.24 0.02 10.21
C TRP A 116 -7.98 -0.79 11.48
N ASN A 117 -9.04 -1.20 12.17
CA ASN A 117 -8.90 -1.90 13.46
C ASN A 117 -8.79 -3.42 13.27
N LEU A 118 -8.52 -4.14 14.36
CA LEU A 118 -8.42 -5.61 14.32
C LEU A 118 -9.73 -6.25 13.81
N THR A 119 -10.90 -5.75 14.20
CA THR A 119 -12.18 -6.30 13.75
C THR A 119 -12.39 -6.12 12.24
N ASP A 120 -12.04 -4.95 11.67
CA ASP A 120 -12.09 -4.71 10.22
C ASP A 120 -11.20 -5.69 9.47
N TYR A 121 -10.04 -5.99 10.05
CA TYR A 121 -9.09 -6.95 9.49
C TYR A 121 -9.62 -8.39 9.56
N LEU A 122 -10.21 -8.80 10.69
CA LEU A 122 -10.79 -10.13 10.86
C LEU A 122 -11.99 -10.36 9.92
N ASP A 123 -12.78 -9.33 9.63
CA ASP A 123 -13.90 -9.42 8.68
C ASP A 123 -13.44 -9.75 7.25
N VAL A 124 -12.22 -9.36 6.86
CA VAL A 124 -11.67 -9.70 5.53
C VAL A 124 -11.56 -11.22 5.37
N LEU A 125 -11.41 -11.95 6.48
CA LEU A 125 -11.24 -13.40 6.44
C LEU A 125 -12.52 -14.12 6.00
N ASP A 126 -13.68 -13.46 6.04
CA ASP A 126 -14.92 -14.02 5.48
C ASP A 126 -14.85 -14.15 3.94
N VAL A 127 -13.98 -13.37 3.28
CA VAL A 127 -13.72 -13.46 1.84
C VAL A 127 -12.93 -14.73 1.50
N ILE A 128 -11.98 -15.13 2.36
CA ILE A 128 -11.10 -16.29 2.13
C ILE A 128 -11.69 -17.62 2.62
N LYS A 129 -12.90 -17.61 3.19
CA LYS A 129 -13.67 -18.85 3.41
C LYS A 129 -14.04 -19.54 2.11
N SER A 130 -13.98 -18.82 0.99
CA SER A 130 -14.02 -19.42 -0.34
C SER A 130 -12.75 -20.24 -0.60
N ASN A 131 -12.84 -21.38 -1.29
CA ASN A 131 -11.64 -22.16 -1.61
C ASN A 131 -10.87 -21.62 -2.84
N ARG A 132 -11.07 -20.37 -3.27
CA ARG A 132 -10.48 -19.81 -4.50
C ARG A 132 -9.98 -18.39 -4.29
N TYR A 133 -8.78 -18.25 -3.75
CA TYR A 133 -8.23 -16.93 -3.42
C TYR A 133 -6.71 -16.85 -3.52
N PHE A 134 -6.22 -15.62 -3.66
CA PHE A 134 -4.88 -15.18 -3.30
C PHE A 134 -5.01 -14.12 -2.21
N PHE A 135 -4.43 -14.37 -1.05
CA PHE A 135 -4.47 -13.49 0.11
C PHE A 135 -3.07 -13.01 0.44
N PHE A 136 -2.90 -11.70 0.52
CA PHE A 136 -1.62 -11.05 0.80
C PHE A 136 -1.57 -10.57 2.25
N THR A 137 -0.44 -10.82 2.90
CA THR A 137 -0.14 -10.37 4.25
C THR A 137 1.37 -10.20 4.43
N SER A 138 1.81 -9.81 5.62
CA SER A 138 3.23 -9.78 5.97
C SER A 138 3.48 -10.34 7.36
N ASN A 139 4.74 -10.67 7.64
CA ASN A 139 5.20 -11.05 8.98
C ASN A 139 5.05 -9.94 10.04
N LYS A 140 4.68 -8.71 9.64
CA LYS A 140 4.40 -7.60 10.57
C LYS A 140 2.93 -7.52 10.99
N SER A 141 2.04 -8.25 10.32
CA SER A 141 0.61 -8.23 10.64
C SER A 141 0.23 -9.08 11.86
N SER A 142 1.14 -9.93 12.34
CA SER A 142 0.89 -10.96 13.38
C SER A 142 -0.29 -11.92 13.09
N LEU A 143 -0.83 -11.91 11.87
CA LEU A 143 -2.06 -12.63 11.55
C LEU A 143 -1.89 -14.16 11.61
N LEU A 144 -0.82 -14.66 11.01
CA LEU A 144 -0.55 -16.10 10.99
C LEU A 144 -0.29 -16.65 12.38
N GLU A 145 0.41 -15.88 13.22
CA GLU A 145 0.65 -16.22 14.62
C GLU A 145 -0.67 -16.26 15.41
N LEU A 146 -1.56 -15.29 15.18
CA LEU A 146 -2.88 -15.25 15.81
C LEU A 146 -3.71 -16.50 15.48
N PHE A 147 -3.77 -16.91 14.21
CA PHE A 147 -4.55 -18.08 13.82
C PHE A 147 -3.92 -19.41 14.23
N GLN A 148 -2.60 -19.50 14.25
CA GLN A 148 -1.93 -20.66 14.83
C GLN A 148 -2.28 -20.81 16.31
N TRP A 149 -2.28 -19.71 17.06
CA TRP A 149 -2.67 -19.74 18.47
C TRP A 149 -4.13 -20.17 18.67
N PHE A 150 -5.06 -19.72 17.81
CA PHE A 150 -6.47 -20.13 17.86
C PHE A 150 -6.63 -21.64 17.60
N GLU A 151 -5.91 -22.17 16.61
CA GLU A 151 -5.92 -23.59 16.27
C GLU A 151 -5.37 -24.46 17.39
N ASP A 152 -4.29 -24.02 18.05
CA ASP A 152 -3.66 -24.76 19.13
C ASP A 152 -4.51 -24.80 20.42
N ARG A 153 -5.39 -23.81 20.63
CA ARG A 153 -6.09 -23.59 21.90
C ARG A 153 -7.61 -23.70 21.84
N THR A 154 -8.20 -23.73 20.66
CA THR A 154 -9.65 -23.76 20.49
C THR A 154 -10.06 -24.79 19.44
N SER A 155 -11.34 -25.14 19.40
CA SER A 155 -11.90 -25.97 18.33
C SER A 155 -12.16 -25.21 17.02
N HIS A 156 -11.76 -23.94 16.93
CA HIS A 156 -11.96 -23.13 15.73
C HIS A 156 -10.88 -23.41 14.69
N ALA A 157 -11.30 -23.55 13.44
CA ALA A 157 -10.39 -23.79 12.33
C ALA A 157 -9.64 -22.52 11.93
N ASN A 158 -8.34 -22.67 11.73
CA ASN A 158 -7.51 -21.68 11.06
C ASN A 158 -7.99 -21.52 9.60
N PRO A 159 -8.38 -20.30 9.16
CA PRO A 159 -8.93 -20.08 7.82
C PRO A 159 -7.93 -20.37 6.69
N PHE A 160 -6.64 -20.47 7.04
CA PHE A 160 -5.56 -20.79 6.10
C PHE A 160 -5.26 -22.30 6.02
N ASN A 161 -6.03 -23.16 6.69
CA ASN A 161 -5.79 -24.60 6.64
C ASN A 161 -5.92 -25.16 5.22
N GLY A 162 -4.85 -25.84 4.80
CA GLY A 162 -4.70 -26.36 3.44
C GLY A 162 -4.35 -25.32 2.38
N ALA A 163 -4.10 -24.06 2.76
CA ALA A 163 -3.58 -23.05 1.83
C ALA A 163 -2.09 -23.29 1.57
N THR A 164 -1.65 -22.97 0.35
CA THR A 164 -0.23 -22.92 0.01
C THR A 164 0.33 -21.55 0.39
N GLN A 165 1.46 -21.53 1.11
CA GLN A 165 2.15 -20.30 1.50
C GLN A 165 3.40 -20.07 0.66
N VAL A 166 3.53 -18.88 0.08
CA VAL A 166 4.74 -18.38 -0.59
C VAL A 166 5.19 -17.12 0.12
N SER A 167 6.48 -17.02 0.46
CA SER A 167 7.03 -15.90 1.22
C SER A 167 8.23 -15.27 0.52
N GLN A 168 8.33 -13.94 0.54
CA GLN A 168 9.45 -13.19 -0.04
C GLN A 168 9.96 -12.13 0.93
N LYS A 169 11.25 -12.24 1.32
CA LYS A 169 11.90 -11.23 2.16
C LYS A 169 12.23 -9.98 1.36
N LYS A 170 11.89 -8.82 1.90
CA LYS A 170 12.16 -7.48 1.35
C LYS A 170 13.02 -6.68 2.32
N ASN A 171 13.95 -5.90 1.78
CA ASN A 171 14.72 -4.90 2.51
C ASN A 171 14.15 -3.52 2.16
N ILE A 172 13.55 -2.82 3.13
CA ILE A 172 13.00 -1.46 2.93
C ILE A 172 14.12 -0.43 3.04
N THR A 173 14.98 -0.59 4.04
CA THR A 173 16.21 0.20 4.24
C THR A 173 17.34 -0.72 4.68
N TYR A 174 18.55 -0.17 4.84
CA TYR A 174 19.68 -0.92 5.42
C TYR A 174 19.34 -1.58 6.77
N GLN A 175 18.45 -0.97 7.55
CA GLN A 175 18.12 -1.40 8.91
C GLN A 175 16.74 -2.06 9.04
N SER A 176 15.90 -2.03 8.01
CA SER A 176 14.52 -2.50 8.11
C SER A 176 14.19 -3.52 7.03
N THR A 177 13.66 -4.65 7.47
CA THR A 177 13.21 -5.74 6.60
C THR A 177 11.77 -6.12 6.96
N TYR A 178 11.09 -6.74 6.01
CA TYR A 178 9.81 -7.41 6.21
C TYR A 178 9.71 -8.57 5.23
N THR A 179 8.80 -9.49 5.50
CA THR A 179 8.51 -10.63 4.62
C THR A 179 7.09 -10.48 4.12
N ASP A 180 6.96 -10.34 2.81
CA ASP A 180 5.68 -10.48 2.11
C ASP A 180 5.28 -11.95 2.11
N ILE A 181 3.99 -12.22 2.35
CA ILE A 181 3.44 -13.56 2.42
C ILE A 181 2.18 -13.59 1.56
N MET A 182 2.14 -14.54 0.63
CA MET A 182 0.97 -14.86 -0.18
C MET A 182 0.46 -16.24 0.21
N LEU A 183 -0.83 -16.33 0.51
CA LEU A 183 -1.55 -17.57 0.81
C LEU A 183 -2.58 -17.80 -0.28
N PHE A 184 -2.66 -19.01 -0.82
CA PHE A 184 -3.66 -19.32 -1.84
C PHE A 184 -4.24 -20.72 -1.72
N LYS A 185 -5.49 -20.84 -2.16
CA LYS A 185 -6.25 -22.08 -2.24
C LYS A 185 -7.12 -22.03 -3.49
#